data_AF-A0A7C1H7N3-F1
#
_entry.id   AF-A0A7C1H7N3-F1
#
_cell.length_a   1.000
_cell.length_b   1.000
_cell.length_c   1.000
_cell.angle_alpha   90.00
_cell.angle_beta   90.00
_cell.angle_gamma   90.00
#
_symmetry.space_group_name_H-M   'P 1'
#
loop_
_entity.id
_entity.type
_entity.pdbx_description
1 polymer ?
#
loop_
_entity_poly.entity_id
_entity_poly.type
_entity_poly.pdbx_seq_one_letter_code
_entity_poly.pdbx_strand_id
1 'polypeptide(L)'
;MPKAMTESEIEVIALDILTEIGYERLFGPDISPDGHFPERSTYRDVVLIERLRRSLARVNPHISLDGIDKAVRKIVAQESPDIVENNKSFHKYLTE
;
A
#
# COMPACT_ATOMS: atom_id res chain seq x y z
N MET A 1 -31.74 -23.45 -8.69
CA MET A 1 -31.23 -22.27 -7.96
C MET A 1 -30.11 -21.67 -8.79
N PRO A 2 -30.05 -20.34 -9.00
CA PRO A 2 -28.87 -19.75 -9.64
C PRO A 2 -27.65 -20.01 -8.74
N LYS A 3 -26.53 -20.43 -9.36
CA LYS A 3 -25.27 -20.63 -8.65
C LYS A 3 -24.84 -19.27 -8.11
N ALA A 4 -24.73 -19.13 -6.79
CA ALA A 4 -24.15 -17.95 -6.18
C ALA A 4 -22.65 -17.88 -6.56
N MET A 5 -22.16 -16.67 -6.83
CA MET A 5 -20.75 -16.46 -7.10
C MET A 5 -19.92 -16.81 -5.86
N THR A 6 -18.75 -17.41 -6.09
CA THR A 6 -17.78 -17.74 -5.05
C THR A 6 -16.90 -16.53 -4.72
N GLU A 7 -16.27 -16.52 -3.53
CA GLU A 7 -15.31 -15.48 -3.15
C GLU A 7 -14.16 -15.35 -4.16
N SER A 8 -13.67 -16.47 -4.70
CA SER A 8 -12.64 -16.47 -5.74
C SER A 8 -13.11 -15.87 -7.06
N GLU A 9 -14.37 -16.11 -7.46
CA GLU A 9 -14.95 -15.49 -8.66
C GLU A 9 -15.09 -13.96 -8.45
N ILE A 10 -15.48 -13.51 -7.25
CA ILE A 10 -15.57 -12.08 -6.90
C ILE A 10 -14.18 -11.43 -6.88
N GLU A 11 -13.17 -12.10 -6.31
CA GLU A 11 -11.80 -11.60 -6.25
C GLU A 11 -11.22 -11.38 -7.65
N VAL A 12 -11.41 -12.35 -8.56
CA VAL A 12 -10.94 -12.23 -9.95
C VAL A 12 -11.59 -11.02 -10.63
N ILE A 13 -12.91 -10.85 -10.50
CA ILE A 13 -13.62 -9.69 -11.09
C ILE A 13 -13.10 -8.37 -10.50
N ALA A 14 -12.88 -8.31 -9.19
CA ALA A 14 -12.35 -7.10 -8.55
C ALA A 14 -10.94 -6.75 -9.05
N LEU A 15 -10.07 -7.76 -9.23
CA LEU A 15 -8.72 -7.58 -9.77
C LEU A 15 -8.76 -7.12 -11.24
N ASP A 16 -9.68 -7.66 -12.05
CA ASP A 16 -9.86 -7.26 -13.44
C ASP A 16 -10.32 -5.79 -13.52
N ILE A 17 -11.31 -5.38 -12.72
CA ILE A 17 -11.77 -3.98 -12.65
C ILE A 17 -10.63 -3.03 -12.24
N LEU A 18 -9.84 -3.41 -11.22
CA LEU A 18 -8.71 -2.59 -10.78
C LEU A 18 -7.65 -2.46 -11.88
N THR A 19 -7.39 -3.55 -12.61
CA THR A 19 -6.44 -3.55 -13.72
C THR A 19 -6.92 -2.66 -14.86
N GLU A 20 -8.22 -2.70 -15.20
CA GLU A 20 -8.84 -1.86 -16.23
C GLU A 20 -8.72 -0.35 -15.93
N ILE A 21 -8.80 0.05 -14.65
CA ILE A 21 -8.63 1.46 -14.25
C ILE A 21 -7.16 1.84 -13.98
N GLY A 22 -6.21 0.96 -14.31
CA GLY A 22 -4.77 1.24 -14.32
C GLY A 22 -3.99 0.83 -13.07
N TYR A 23 -4.57 0.02 -12.17
CA TYR A 23 -3.80 -0.55 -11.07
C TYR A 23 -2.92 -1.71 -11.55
N GLU A 24 -1.70 -1.74 -11.05
CA GLU A 24 -0.78 -2.87 -11.25
C GLU A 24 -1.19 -4.04 -10.35
N ARG A 25 -1.43 -5.22 -10.95
CA ARG A 25 -1.64 -6.47 -10.22
C ARG A 25 -0.31 -7.20 -10.04
N LEU A 26 0.00 -7.54 -8.80
CA LEU A 26 1.17 -8.35 -8.43
C LEU A 26 0.76 -9.64 -7.74
N PHE A 27 1.56 -10.67 -7.90
CA PHE A 27 1.35 -11.93 -7.21
C PHE A 27 1.96 -11.86 -5.80
N GLY A 28 1.13 -12.03 -4.77
CA GLY A 28 1.53 -11.86 -3.37
C GLY A 28 2.77 -12.68 -2.97
N PRO A 29 2.87 -13.97 -3.35
CA PRO A 29 4.06 -14.78 -3.08
C PRO A 29 5.35 -14.24 -3.69
N ASP A 30 5.30 -13.60 -4.86
CA ASP A 30 6.50 -13.04 -5.49
C ASP A 30 7.09 -11.87 -4.69
N ILE A 31 6.23 -11.10 -4.01
CA ILE A 31 6.63 -9.94 -3.18
C ILE A 31 6.70 -10.24 -1.68
N SER A 32 6.52 -11.50 -1.29
CA SER A 32 6.65 -11.98 0.08
C SER A 32 8.11 -11.94 0.56
N PRO A 33 8.39 -12.07 1.87
CA PRO A 33 9.76 -12.08 2.38
C PRO A 33 10.66 -13.15 1.74
N ASP A 34 10.08 -14.30 1.38
CA ASP A 34 10.77 -15.43 0.76
C ASP A 34 10.54 -15.49 -0.77
N GLY A 35 9.95 -14.44 -1.35
CA GLY A 35 9.57 -14.36 -2.75
C GLY A 35 10.72 -14.04 -3.69
N HIS A 36 10.45 -14.08 -5.00
CA HIS A 36 11.42 -13.73 -6.05
C HIS A 36 11.83 -12.25 -6.04
N PHE A 37 10.92 -11.36 -5.64
CA PHE A 37 11.07 -9.91 -5.62
C PHE A 37 10.57 -9.34 -4.30
N PRO A 38 11.24 -9.64 -3.17
CA PRO A 38 10.72 -9.34 -1.84
C PRO A 38 10.55 -7.83 -1.63
N GLU A 39 9.31 -7.39 -1.43
CA GLU A 39 8.99 -6.01 -1.01
C GLU A 39 8.63 -5.94 0.48
N ARG A 40 8.37 -7.10 1.10
CA ARG A 40 8.10 -7.26 2.53
C ARG A 40 9.34 -7.80 3.23
N SER A 41 9.63 -7.28 4.40
CA SER A 41 10.66 -7.84 5.30
C SER A 41 10.08 -8.97 6.15
N THR A 42 8.79 -8.87 6.50
CA THR A 42 8.06 -9.91 7.23
C THR A 42 6.64 -10.09 6.68
N TYR A 43 6.03 -11.25 6.93
CA TYR A 43 4.62 -11.49 6.57
C TYR A 43 3.63 -10.58 7.34
N ARG A 44 4.08 -9.90 8.41
CA ARG A 44 3.28 -8.95 9.18
C ARG A 44 3.32 -7.52 8.63
N ASP A 45 4.19 -7.25 7.67
CA ASP A 45 4.34 -5.92 7.12
C ASP A 45 3.09 -5.56 6.32
N VAL A 46 2.36 -4.53 6.77
CA VAL A 46 1.16 -4.04 6.08
C VAL A 46 1.46 -2.89 5.13
N VAL A 47 2.68 -2.33 5.18
CA VAL A 47 3.16 -1.27 4.29
C VAL A 47 4.38 -1.76 3.53
N LEU A 48 4.37 -1.59 2.20
CA LEU A 48 5.53 -1.82 1.35
C LEU A 48 6.43 -0.57 1.37
N ILE A 49 7.34 -0.51 2.34
CA ILE A 49 8.11 0.70 2.68
C ILE A 49 8.87 1.27 1.48
N GLU A 50 9.58 0.44 0.73
CA GLU A 50 10.36 0.90 -0.42
C GLU A 50 9.46 1.38 -1.57
N ARG A 51 8.29 0.75 -1.77
CA ARG A 51 7.30 1.21 -2.75
C ARG A 51 6.69 2.54 -2.35
N LEU A 52 6.42 2.75 -1.05
CA LEU A 52 5.98 4.04 -0.51
C LEU A 52 7.06 5.11 -0.72
N ARG A 53 8.31 4.83 -0.34
CA ARG A 53 9.46 5.73 -0.52
C ARG A 53 9.61 6.16 -1.99
N ARG A 54 9.64 5.20 -2.92
CA ARG A 54 9.74 5.49 -4.36
C ARG A 54 8.55 6.31 -4.87
N SER A 55 7.34 6.03 -4.39
CA SER A 55 6.15 6.76 -4.82
C SER A 55 6.14 8.19 -4.30
N LEU A 56 6.54 8.42 -3.04
CA LEU A 56 6.68 9.77 -2.49
C LEU A 56 7.74 10.58 -3.22
N ALA A 57 8.89 9.99 -3.55
CA ALA A 57 9.94 10.66 -4.33
C ALA A 57 9.47 10.99 -5.76
N ARG A 58 8.69 10.10 -6.38
CA ARG A 58 8.12 10.33 -7.72
C ARG A 58 7.11 11.48 -7.74
N VAL A 59 6.23 11.54 -6.73
CA VAL A 59 5.19 12.58 -6.64
C VAL A 59 5.78 13.93 -6.19
N ASN A 60 6.86 13.91 -5.41
CA ASN A 60 7.48 15.11 -4.82
C ASN A 60 8.94 15.27 -5.27
N PRO A 61 9.23 15.50 -6.57
CA PRO A 61 10.60 15.51 -7.11
C PRO A 61 11.48 16.65 -6.58
N HIS A 62 10.88 17.67 -5.96
CA HIS A 62 11.57 18.83 -5.38
C HIS A 62 11.97 18.62 -3.91
N ILE A 63 11.50 17.53 -3.28
CA ILE A 63 11.83 17.21 -1.88
C ILE A 63 13.09 16.34 -1.86
N SER A 64 13.99 16.63 -0.92
CA SER A 64 15.21 15.84 -0.74
C SER A 64 14.89 14.42 -0.26
N LEU A 65 15.79 13.47 -0.54
CA LEU A 65 15.62 12.08 -0.07
C LEU A 65 15.51 11.98 1.45
N ASP A 66 16.20 12.84 2.20
CA ASP A 66 16.05 12.93 3.67
C ASP A 66 14.64 13.38 4.08
N GLY A 67 14.06 14.35 3.34
CA GLY A 67 12.67 14.76 3.53
C GLY A 67 11.68 13.63 3.26
N ILE A 68 11.91 12.85 2.20
CA ILE A 68 11.11 11.65 1.89
C ILE A 68 11.21 10.63 3.02
N ASP A 69 12.41 10.35 3.53
CA ASP A 69 12.62 9.38 4.62
C ASP A 69 11.93 9.81 5.91
N LYS A 70 11.95 11.11 6.22
CA LYS A 70 11.18 11.66 7.34
C LYS A 70 9.68 11.48 7.15
N ALA A 71 9.17 11.72 5.94
CA ALA A 71 7.75 11.52 5.62
C ALA A 71 7.34 10.05 5.74
N VAL A 72 8.14 9.12 5.21
CA VAL A 72 7.90 7.67 5.33
C VAL A 72 7.79 7.25 6.79
N ARG A 73 8.76 7.67 7.63
CA ARG A 73 8.74 7.36 9.07
C ARG A 73 7.47 7.89 9.75
N LYS A 74 7.06 9.11 9.42
CA LYS A 74 5.87 9.74 10.00
C LYS A 74 4.58 9.04 9.57
N ILE A 75 4.44 8.66 8.30
CA ILE A 75 3.26 7.96 7.77
C ILE A 75 3.10 6.56 8.40
N VAL A 76 4.22 5.86 8.61
CA VAL A 76 4.21 4.49 9.14
C VAL A 76 4.03 4.47 10.66
N ALA A 77 4.41 5.56 11.35
CA ALA A 77 4.22 5.68 12.79
C ALA A 77 2.73 5.79 13.14
N GLN A 78 2.23 4.89 13.98
CA GLN A 78 0.94 5.03 14.64
C GLN A 78 1.15 5.89 15.90
N GLU A 79 0.86 7.19 15.80
CA GLU A 79 1.08 8.15 16.89
C GLU A 79 0.02 8.05 18.00
N SER A 80 -1.12 7.40 17.71
CA SER A 80 -2.22 7.18 18.65
C SER A 80 -2.59 5.69 18.75
N PRO A 81 -3.05 5.19 19.91
CA PRO A 81 -3.71 3.88 19.99
C PRO A 81 -5.11 3.87 19.34
N ASP A 82 -5.69 5.04 19.04
CA ASP A 82 -6.98 5.18 18.36
C ASP A 82 -6.80 5.20 16.83
N ILE A 83 -7.36 4.19 16.16
CA ILE A 83 -7.33 4.03 14.70
C ILE A 83 -8.02 5.21 14.00
N VAL A 84 -9.09 5.76 14.56
CA VAL A 84 -9.84 6.87 13.96
C VAL A 84 -8.98 8.13 13.93
N GLU A 85 -8.25 8.41 15.02
CA GLU A 85 -7.36 9.58 15.09
C GLU A 85 -6.15 9.42 14.15
N ASN A 86 -5.58 8.22 14.04
CA ASN A 86 -4.52 7.93 13.08
C ASN A 86 -5.00 8.14 11.63
N ASN A 87 -6.19 7.64 11.28
CA ASN A 87 -6.77 7.81 9.95
C ASN A 87 -7.04 9.29 9.62
N LYS A 88 -7.55 10.06 10.59
CA LYS A 88 -7.77 11.50 10.43
C LYS A 88 -6.46 12.25 10.22
N SER A 89 -5.43 11.92 10.98
CA SER A 89 -4.10 12.52 10.84
C SER A 89 -3.49 12.20 9.48
N PHE A 90 -3.59 10.94 9.03
CA PHE A 90 -3.11 10.55 7.70
C PHE A 90 -3.88 11.24 6.57
N HIS A 91 -5.21 11.37 6.69
CA HIS A 91 -6.00 12.13 5.72
C HIS A 91 -5.51 13.56 5.59
N LYS A 92 -5.20 14.25 6.71
CA LYS A 92 -4.63 15.60 6.65
C LYS A 92 -3.33 15.63 5.87
N TYR A 93 -2.43 14.66 6.06
CA TYR A 93 -1.18 14.58 5.29
C TYR A 93 -1.39 14.43 3.77
N LEU A 94 -2.53 13.89 3.34
CA LEU A 94 -2.86 13.72 1.93
C LEU A 94 -3.53 14.95 1.30
N THR A 95 -4.28 15.72 2.09
CA THR A 95 -5.15 16.79 1.58
C THR A 95 -4.70 18.20 1.92
N GLU A 96 -3.86 18.37 2.95
CA GLU A 96 -3.31 19.65 3.41
C GLU A 96 -1.83 19.77 3.04
#